data_AF-A0A255PLC5-F1
#
_entry.id   AF-A0A255PLC5-F1
#
_cell.length_a   1.000
_cell.length_b   1.000
_cell.length_c   1.000
_cell.angle_alpha   90.00
_cell.angle_beta   90.00
_cell.angle_gamma   90.00
#
_symmetry.space_group_name_H-M   'P 1'
#
loop_
_entity.id
_entity.type
_entity.pdbx_description
1 polymer ?
#
loop_
_entity_poly.entity_id
_entity_poly.type
_entity_poly.pdbx_seq_one_letter_code
_entity_poly.pdbx_strand_id
1 'polypeptide(L)'
;MHPATPCPVRPAHDGDPGSSRPAPSPGTPAGLAPLGLPECHGGPRGLLGPDAVRQRAVREYDALRGAWEDLVAVHPPARPLGESVARHEAGPDGCPSARAKEGHLLQPPVQAVARRAVAGDPHFGRAFLTTDPVACFARDHAAAREVALRTAMAGHAPLTLDGRRRDGGGEGYGEWADGRLEHLDPEAVVVDVLCHR
;
A
#
# COMPACT_ATOMS: atom_id res chain seq x y z
N MET A 1 15.29 5.17 -35.97
CA MET A 1 16.09 5.86 -34.94
C MET A 1 15.21 6.08 -33.73
N HIS A 2 15.44 5.32 -32.66
CA HIS A 2 14.84 5.56 -31.33
C HIS A 2 15.99 5.97 -30.39
N PRO A 3 15.87 7.06 -29.61
CA PRO A 3 16.87 7.41 -28.62
C PRO A 3 16.77 6.46 -27.43
N ALA A 4 17.90 5.81 -27.10
CA ALA A 4 18.07 5.04 -25.88
C ALA A 4 18.16 6.00 -24.68
N THR A 5 17.30 5.81 -23.69
CA THR A 5 17.34 6.54 -22.42
C THR A 5 18.59 6.12 -21.64
N PRO A 6 19.41 7.07 -21.13
CA PRO A 6 20.66 6.73 -20.45
C PRO A 6 20.39 6.22 -19.04
N CYS A 7 20.72 4.96 -18.76
CA CYS A 7 20.90 4.48 -17.39
C CYS A 7 22.21 5.08 -16.83
N PRO A 8 22.19 5.81 -15.71
CA PRO A 8 23.43 6.32 -15.12
C PRO A 8 24.33 5.17 -14.64
N VAL A 9 25.57 5.23 -15.13
CA VAL A 9 26.69 4.32 -14.89
C VAL A 9 27.20 4.46 -13.45
N ARG A 10 27.53 3.33 -12.81
CA ARG A 10 28.19 3.27 -11.48
C ARG A 10 29.61 3.86 -11.56
N PRO A 11 30.12 4.56 -10.53
CA PRO A 11 31.54 4.86 -10.45
C PRO A 11 32.31 3.54 -10.30
N ALA A 12 33.37 3.42 -11.10
CA ALA A 12 34.30 2.30 -11.02
C ALA A 12 35.10 2.39 -9.72
N HIS A 13 34.82 1.49 -8.77
CA HIS A 13 35.82 1.11 -7.79
C HIS A 13 35.98 -0.42 -7.79
N ASP A 14 37.22 -0.76 -8.13
CA ASP A 14 37.95 -2.02 -7.99
C ASP A 14 37.49 -3.21 -8.83
N GLY A 15 38.32 -3.48 -9.85
CA GLY A 15 38.11 -4.46 -10.88
C GLY A 15 38.01 -5.88 -10.36
N ASP A 16 36.92 -6.53 -10.73
CA ASP A 16 36.88 -7.97 -10.98
C ASP A 16 35.90 -8.24 -12.14
N PRO A 17 36.38 -8.54 -13.36
CA PRO A 17 35.53 -8.80 -14.51
C PRO A 17 35.17 -10.29 -14.56
N GLY A 18 34.29 -10.73 -13.66
CA GLY A 18 33.80 -12.11 -13.76
C GLY A 18 32.94 -12.54 -12.60
N SER A 19 31.61 -12.44 -12.75
CA SER A 19 30.62 -13.44 -12.32
C SER A 19 29.24 -12.82 -12.00
N SER A 20 28.58 -12.19 -12.98
CA SER A 20 27.12 -12.07 -12.91
C SER A 20 26.48 -13.37 -13.43
N ARG A 21 26.57 -14.44 -12.64
CA ARG A 21 25.58 -15.51 -12.69
C ARG A 21 24.58 -15.20 -11.56
N PRO A 22 23.28 -15.06 -11.84
CA PRO A 22 22.31 -14.84 -10.78
C PRO A 22 22.37 -16.05 -9.84
N ALA A 23 22.76 -15.82 -8.59
CA ALA A 23 22.54 -16.79 -7.55
C ALA A 23 21.01 -16.88 -7.35
N PRO A 24 20.39 -18.05 -7.54
CA PRO A 24 18.99 -18.21 -7.17
C PRO A 24 18.88 -17.97 -5.67
N SER A 25 18.03 -17.02 -5.28
CA SER A 25 17.62 -16.89 -3.88
C SER A 25 17.13 -18.25 -3.39
N PRO A 26 17.67 -18.79 -2.28
CA PRO A 26 17.22 -20.08 -1.76
C PRO A 26 15.75 -19.93 -1.36
N GLY A 27 14.86 -20.59 -2.10
CA GLY A 27 13.41 -20.60 -1.83
C GLY A 27 12.49 -20.31 -3.03
N THR A 28 13.01 -19.97 -4.21
CA THR A 28 12.14 -19.71 -5.38
C THR A 28 11.79 -21.03 -6.08
N PRO A 29 10.50 -21.43 -6.17
CA PRO A 29 10.12 -22.57 -7.01
C PRO A 29 10.40 -22.24 -8.48
N ALA A 30 11.06 -23.16 -9.18
CA ALA A 30 11.32 -23.04 -10.61
C ALA A 30 9.98 -22.91 -11.37
N GLY A 31 9.69 -21.73 -11.93
CA GLY A 31 8.47 -21.50 -12.70
C GLY A 31 7.93 -20.07 -12.69
N LEU A 32 8.46 -19.17 -11.86
CA LEU A 32 8.08 -17.76 -11.91
C LEU A 32 8.80 -17.07 -13.08
N ALA A 33 8.00 -16.45 -13.96
CA ALA A 33 8.46 -15.57 -15.03
C ALA A 33 9.45 -14.52 -14.49
N PRO A 34 10.35 -13.98 -15.34
CA PRO A 34 11.32 -12.97 -14.90
C PRO A 34 10.58 -11.87 -14.15
N LEU A 35 10.91 -11.68 -12.88
CA LEU A 35 10.53 -10.49 -12.15
C LEU A 35 10.92 -9.31 -13.05
N GLY A 36 9.99 -8.38 -13.26
CA GLY A 36 10.22 -7.19 -14.07
C GLY A 36 11.46 -6.42 -13.63
N LEU A 37 11.76 -5.33 -14.35
CA LEU A 37 12.84 -4.37 -14.05
C LEU A 37 13.26 -4.38 -12.57
N PRO A 38 14.56 -4.57 -12.25
CA PRO A 38 15.02 -4.73 -10.87
C PRO A 38 14.43 -3.62 -10.01
N GLU A 39 13.53 -4.00 -9.10
CA GLU A 39 12.91 -3.08 -8.16
C GLU A 39 14.05 -2.53 -7.29
N CYS A 40 14.43 -1.28 -7.53
CA CYS A 40 15.44 -0.62 -6.70
C CYS A 40 14.85 -0.43 -5.30
N HIS A 41 15.18 -1.32 -4.37
CA HIS A 41 14.79 -1.24 -2.95
C HIS A 41 15.53 -0.13 -2.19
N GLY A 42 16.13 0.83 -2.87
CA GLY A 42 16.84 1.93 -2.24
C GLY A 42 17.76 2.71 -3.18
N GLY A 43 18.22 3.85 -2.69
CA GLY A 43 19.10 4.76 -3.41
C GLY A 43 19.19 6.13 -2.74
N PRO A 44 20.04 7.02 -3.27
CA PRO A 44 20.06 8.42 -2.85
C PRO A 44 18.66 9.02 -2.90
N ARG A 45 18.28 9.73 -1.84
CA ARG A 45 16.97 10.38 -1.72
C ARG A 45 16.64 11.25 -2.94
N GLY A 46 17.64 11.94 -3.50
CA GLY A 46 17.51 12.77 -4.70
C GLY A 46 17.07 12.00 -5.95
N LEU A 47 17.30 10.67 -6.01
CA LEU A 47 16.92 9.82 -7.13
C LEU A 47 15.56 9.13 -6.97
N LEU A 48 14.93 9.21 -5.79
CA LEU A 48 13.64 8.56 -5.53
C LEU A 48 12.47 9.22 -6.25
N GLY A 49 12.62 10.46 -6.74
CA GLY A 49 11.58 11.22 -7.42
C GLY A 49 10.26 11.32 -6.62
N PRO A 50 10.23 12.02 -5.48
CA PRO A 50 9.06 12.04 -4.58
C PRO A 50 7.75 12.43 -5.27
N ASP A 51 7.80 13.37 -6.21
CA ASP A 51 6.62 13.79 -6.96
C ASP A 51 6.07 12.68 -7.87
N ALA A 52 6.94 11.87 -8.47
CA ALA A 52 6.52 10.73 -9.28
C ALA A 52 5.85 9.66 -8.41
N VAL A 53 6.38 9.41 -7.20
CA VAL A 53 5.79 8.50 -6.21
C VAL A 53 4.43 9.00 -5.75
N ARG A 54 4.31 10.28 -5.39
CA ARG A 54 3.04 10.91 -5.00
C ARG A 54 1.99 10.84 -6.11
N GLN A 55 2.37 11.17 -7.35
CA GLN A 55 1.47 11.07 -8.49
C GLN A 55 1.03 9.62 -8.75
N ARG A 56 1.91 8.64 -8.56
CA ARG A 56 1.57 7.23 -8.65
C ARG A 56 0.56 6.83 -7.58
N ALA A 57 0.81 7.18 -6.32
CA ALA A 57 -0.08 6.86 -5.20
C ALA A 57 -1.49 7.44 -5.42
N VAL A 58 -1.58 8.68 -5.91
CA VAL A 58 -2.86 9.31 -6.27
C VAL A 58 -3.57 8.56 -7.41
N ARG A 59 -2.86 8.18 -8.47
CA ARG A 59 -3.46 7.39 -9.56
C ARG A 59 -3.96 6.03 -9.09
N GLU A 60 -3.21 5.37 -8.22
CA GLU A 60 -3.60 4.08 -7.62
C GLU A 60 -4.84 4.24 -6.74
N TYR A 61 -4.92 5.31 -5.94
CA TYR A 61 -6.12 5.66 -5.17
C TYR A 61 -7.33 5.93 -6.07
N ASP A 62 -7.16 6.75 -7.11
CA ASP A 62 -8.23 7.10 -8.05
C ASP A 62 -8.73 5.82 -8.79
N ALA A 63 -7.83 4.92 -9.18
CA ALA A 63 -8.17 3.64 -9.80
C ALA A 63 -8.91 2.69 -8.83
N LEU A 64 -8.43 2.59 -7.58
CA LEU A 64 -9.10 1.84 -6.52
C LEU A 64 -10.51 2.36 -6.28
N ARG A 65 -10.67 3.68 -6.27
CA ARG A 65 -11.97 4.33 -6.09
C ARG A 65 -12.91 4.03 -7.25
N GLY A 66 -12.45 4.15 -8.49
CA GLY A 66 -13.25 3.79 -9.67
C GLY A 66 -13.71 2.34 -9.63
N ALA A 67 -12.82 1.41 -9.27
CA ALA A 67 -13.16 0.00 -9.11
C ALA A 67 -14.23 -0.25 -8.03
N TRP A 68 -14.22 0.54 -6.94
CA TRP A 68 -15.28 0.50 -5.93
C TRP A 68 -16.60 1.02 -6.46
N GLU A 69 -16.61 2.15 -7.16
CA GLU A 69 -17.81 2.75 -7.75
C GLU A 69 -18.49 1.80 -8.74
N ASP A 70 -17.71 1.17 -9.62
CA ASP A 70 -18.19 0.15 -10.56
C ASP A 70 -18.78 -1.06 -9.84
N LEU A 71 -18.16 -1.48 -8.74
CA LEU A 71 -18.62 -2.62 -7.93
C LEU A 71 -19.95 -2.31 -7.23
N VAL A 72 -20.10 -1.14 -6.62
CA VAL A 72 -21.33 -0.80 -5.90
C VAL A 72 -22.48 -0.42 -6.84
N ALA A 73 -22.21 0.01 -8.08
CA ALA A 73 -23.24 0.29 -9.08
C ALA A 73 -24.11 -0.93 -9.42
N VAL A 74 -23.58 -2.15 -9.27
CA VAL A 74 -24.27 -3.42 -9.58
C VAL A 74 -24.80 -4.15 -8.35
N HIS A 75 -24.70 -3.56 -7.16
CA HIS A 75 -25.11 -4.18 -5.91
C HIS A 75 -26.04 -3.26 -5.10
N PRO A 76 -26.94 -3.83 -4.26
CA PRO A 76 -27.70 -3.03 -3.31
C PRO A 76 -26.76 -2.22 -2.39
N PRO A 77 -27.19 -1.03 -1.92
CA PRO A 77 -26.39 -0.21 -1.02
C PRO A 77 -25.96 -0.98 0.24
N ALA A 78 -24.67 -0.88 0.56
CA ALA A 78 -24.08 -1.44 1.76
C ALA A 78 -23.96 -0.38 2.87
N ARG A 79 -23.87 -0.83 4.11
CA ARG A 79 -23.65 0.00 5.29
C ARG A 79 -22.37 -0.40 6.03
N PRO A 80 -21.62 0.58 6.56
CA PRO A 80 -20.46 0.31 7.41
C PRO A 80 -20.78 -0.62 8.58
N LEU A 81 -19.79 -1.39 9.01
CA LEU A 81 -19.86 -2.23 10.19
C LEU A 81 -20.17 -1.41 11.43
N GLY A 82 -19.56 -0.22 11.58
CA GLY A 82 -19.80 0.67 12.71
C GLY A 82 -21.27 1.06 12.86
N GLU A 83 -21.96 1.38 11.76
CA GLU A 83 -23.41 1.63 11.78
C GLU A 83 -24.21 0.39 12.14
N SER A 84 -23.79 -0.77 11.62
CA SER A 84 -24.46 -2.04 11.88
C SER A 84 -24.38 -2.38 13.38
N VAL A 85 -23.21 -2.22 13.99
CA VAL A 85 -22.99 -2.41 15.43
C VAL A 85 -23.80 -1.41 16.24
N ALA A 86 -23.71 -0.11 15.94
CA ALA A 86 -24.41 0.94 16.68
C ALA A 86 -25.94 0.75 16.67
N ARG A 87 -26.52 0.34 15.54
CA ARG A 87 -27.96 0.02 15.44
C ARG A 87 -28.34 -1.16 16.32
N HIS A 88 -27.51 -2.20 16.35
CA HIS A 88 -27.79 -3.40 17.15
C HIS A 88 -27.66 -3.15 18.64
N GLU A 89 -26.69 -2.33 19.07
CA GLU A 89 -26.53 -1.89 20.46
C GLU A 89 -27.70 -1.00 20.94
N ALA A 90 -28.26 -0.17 20.05
CA ALA A 90 -29.43 0.67 20.34
C ALA A 90 -30.77 -0.09 20.28
N GLY A 91 -30.79 -1.36 19.88
CA GLY A 91 -32.00 -2.16 19.73
C GLY A 91 -32.55 -2.67 21.08
N PRO A 92 -33.89 -2.81 21.24
CA PRO A 92 -34.52 -3.18 22.51
C PRO A 92 -34.12 -4.57 23.03
N ASP A 93 -33.64 -5.45 22.15
CA ASP A 93 -33.28 -6.84 22.48
C ASP A 93 -31.76 -7.08 22.60
N GLY A 94 -30.92 -6.03 22.50
CA GLY A 94 -29.47 -6.13 22.70
C GLY A 94 -28.83 -7.28 21.92
N CYS A 95 -28.98 -7.30 20.59
CA CYS A 95 -28.47 -8.41 19.79
C CYS A 95 -26.93 -8.48 19.89
N PRO A 96 -26.30 -9.66 20.07
CA PRO A 96 -24.86 -9.75 20.26
C PRO A 96 -24.10 -9.16 19.06
N SER A 97 -23.02 -8.40 19.30
CA SER A 97 -22.23 -7.76 18.24
C SER A 97 -21.70 -8.74 17.18
N ALA A 98 -21.61 -10.04 17.52
CA ALA A 98 -21.34 -11.12 16.59
C ALA A 98 -22.36 -11.20 15.43
N ARG A 99 -23.67 -11.04 15.70
CA ARG A 99 -24.70 -11.03 14.64
C ARG A 99 -24.62 -9.78 13.76
N ALA A 100 -24.27 -8.63 14.34
CA ALA A 100 -24.04 -7.41 13.56
C ALA A 100 -22.86 -7.58 12.58
N LYS A 101 -21.78 -8.21 13.04
CA LYS A 101 -20.62 -8.56 12.20
C LYS A 101 -20.99 -9.54 11.11
N GLU A 102 -21.71 -10.61 11.44
CA GLU A 102 -22.18 -11.60 10.46
C GLU A 102 -23.05 -10.95 9.39
N GLY A 103 -24.03 -10.14 9.78
CA GLY A 103 -24.88 -9.39 8.83
C GLY A 103 -24.08 -8.45 7.94
N HIS A 104 -23.05 -7.78 8.47
CA HIS A 104 -22.15 -6.95 7.67
C HIS A 104 -21.34 -7.76 6.64
N LEU A 105 -20.77 -8.90 7.05
CA LEU A 105 -20.00 -9.78 6.15
C LEU A 105 -20.86 -10.41 5.06
N LEU A 106 -22.18 -10.50 5.27
CA LEU A 106 -23.14 -10.99 4.27
C LEU A 106 -23.57 -9.93 3.25
N GLN A 107 -23.17 -8.66 3.41
CA GLN A 107 -23.53 -7.62 2.45
C GLN A 107 -22.85 -7.88 1.09
N PRO A 108 -23.57 -7.78 -0.05
CA PRO A 108 -23.01 -8.16 -1.36
C PRO A 108 -21.72 -7.42 -1.74
N PRO A 109 -21.58 -6.09 -1.54
CA PRO A 109 -20.32 -5.40 -1.81
C PRO A 109 -19.14 -5.91 -0.97
N VAL A 110 -19.37 -6.25 0.30
CA VAL A 110 -18.33 -6.77 1.21
C VAL A 110 -17.85 -8.14 0.72
N GLN A 111 -18.78 -9.03 0.35
CA GLN A 111 -18.42 -10.33 -0.22
C GLN A 111 -17.71 -10.21 -1.57
N ALA A 112 -18.15 -9.30 -2.44
CA ALA A 112 -17.56 -9.08 -3.76
C ALA A 112 -16.09 -8.63 -3.64
N VAL A 113 -15.81 -7.66 -2.77
CA VAL A 113 -14.45 -7.22 -2.46
C VAL A 113 -13.61 -8.35 -1.87
N ALA A 114 -14.14 -9.09 -0.90
CA ALA A 114 -13.40 -10.22 -0.30
C ALA A 114 -13.03 -11.30 -1.32
N ARG A 115 -13.95 -11.66 -2.23
CA ARG A 115 -13.69 -12.63 -3.31
C ARG A 115 -12.62 -12.13 -4.27
N ARG A 116 -12.70 -10.86 -4.68
CA ARG A 116 -11.68 -10.22 -5.54
C ARG A 116 -10.32 -10.19 -4.86
N ALA A 117 -10.26 -9.86 -3.57
CA ALA A 117 -9.03 -9.86 -2.80
C ALA A 117 -8.38 -11.24 -2.67
N VAL A 118 -9.17 -12.30 -2.48
CA VAL A 118 -8.65 -13.68 -2.49
C VAL A 118 -8.16 -14.08 -3.88
N ALA A 119 -8.81 -13.60 -4.94
CA ALA A 119 -8.43 -13.88 -6.33
C ALA A 119 -7.19 -13.09 -6.83
N GLY A 120 -6.65 -12.18 -6.01
CA GLY A 120 -5.50 -11.36 -6.41
C GLY A 120 -5.88 -10.20 -7.33
N ASP A 121 -7.07 -9.63 -7.15
CA ASP A 121 -7.50 -8.42 -7.87
C ASP A 121 -6.48 -7.27 -7.72
N PRO A 122 -6.19 -6.54 -8.81
CA PRO A 122 -5.17 -5.49 -8.79
C PRO A 122 -5.56 -4.24 -7.98
N HIS A 123 -6.84 -4.04 -7.67
CA HIS A 123 -7.34 -2.93 -6.88
C HIS A 123 -7.62 -3.36 -5.44
N PHE A 124 -8.32 -4.48 -5.26
CA PHE A 124 -8.72 -4.95 -3.94
C PHE A 124 -7.68 -5.91 -3.34
N GLY A 125 -6.72 -5.37 -2.59
CA GLY A 125 -5.71 -6.18 -1.89
C GLY A 125 -6.22 -6.93 -0.65
N ARG A 126 -5.38 -7.81 -0.09
CA ARG A 126 -5.69 -8.61 1.12
C ARG A 126 -6.04 -7.79 2.36
N ALA A 127 -5.66 -6.51 2.42
CA ALA A 127 -6.03 -5.60 3.51
C ALA A 127 -7.56 -5.46 3.69
N PHE A 128 -8.34 -5.66 2.62
CA PHE A 128 -9.81 -5.66 2.68
C PHE A 128 -10.41 -6.93 3.29
N LEU A 129 -9.59 -7.95 3.62
CA LEU A 129 -10.05 -9.10 4.40
C LEU A 129 -10.18 -8.78 5.90
N THR A 130 -9.50 -7.73 6.36
CA THR A 130 -9.47 -7.33 7.77
C THR A 130 -10.00 -5.91 8.00
N THR A 131 -10.31 -5.19 6.93
CA THR A 131 -10.78 -3.79 6.97
C THR A 131 -12.16 -3.70 6.35
N ASP A 132 -13.05 -2.90 6.94
CA ASP A 132 -14.38 -2.64 6.39
C ASP A 132 -14.28 -1.80 5.09
N PRO A 133 -14.53 -2.39 3.90
CA PRO A 133 -14.43 -1.65 2.65
C PRO A 133 -15.48 -0.53 2.56
N VAL A 134 -16.67 -0.75 3.11
CA VAL A 134 -17.76 0.24 3.07
C VAL A 134 -17.35 1.48 3.87
N ALA A 135 -16.77 1.29 5.06
CA ALA A 135 -16.25 2.39 5.86
C ALA A 135 -15.06 3.10 5.18
N CYS A 136 -14.16 2.36 4.53
CA CYS A 136 -13.03 2.95 3.79
C CYS A 136 -13.51 3.92 2.71
N PHE A 137 -14.56 3.54 1.97
CA PHE A 137 -15.07 4.31 0.84
C PHE A 137 -16.23 5.25 1.17
N ALA A 138 -16.71 5.28 2.42
CA ALA A 138 -17.66 6.27 2.92
C ALA A 138 -16.99 7.59 3.36
N ARG A 139 -15.66 7.63 3.41
CA ARG A 139 -14.88 8.83 3.77
C ARG A 139 -14.94 9.89 2.68
N ASP A 140 -14.71 11.15 3.07
CA ASP A 140 -14.50 12.26 2.12
C ASP A 140 -13.34 11.92 1.16
N HIS A 141 -13.66 11.87 -0.14
CA HIS A 141 -12.72 11.50 -1.20
C HIS A 141 -11.61 12.53 -1.37
N ALA A 142 -11.90 13.82 -1.24
CA ALA A 142 -10.88 14.85 -1.34
C ALA A 142 -9.87 14.69 -0.20
N ALA A 143 -10.36 14.46 1.02
CA ALA A 143 -9.50 14.20 2.18
C ALA A 143 -8.70 12.90 2.05
N ALA A 144 -9.32 11.80 1.58
CA ALA A 144 -8.64 10.52 1.42
C ALA A 144 -7.58 10.55 0.30
N ARG A 145 -7.85 11.26 -0.80
CA ARG A 145 -6.90 11.50 -1.87
C ARG A 145 -5.72 12.35 -1.41
N GLU A 146 -5.97 13.38 -0.60
CA GLU A 146 -4.92 14.20 0.02
C GLU A 146 -4.06 13.36 0.98
N VAL A 147 -4.66 12.45 1.74
CA VAL A 147 -3.89 11.49 2.57
C VAL A 147 -3.01 10.61 1.69
N ALA A 148 -3.53 10.05 0.58
CA ALA A 148 -2.73 9.25 -0.34
C ALA A 148 -1.54 10.02 -0.93
N LEU A 149 -1.71 11.33 -1.19
CA LEU A 149 -0.64 12.22 -1.62
C LEU A 149 0.41 12.44 -0.52
N ARG A 150 -0.03 12.72 0.71
CA ARG A 150 0.83 13.11 1.84
C ARG A 150 1.53 11.95 2.54
N THR A 151 1.13 10.72 2.26
CA THR A 151 1.73 9.51 2.86
C THR A 151 2.26 8.55 1.80
N ALA A 152 2.61 9.06 0.61
CA ALA A 152 2.99 8.24 -0.54
C ALA A 152 4.38 7.61 -0.38
N MET A 153 5.27 8.25 0.39
CA MET A 153 6.66 7.79 0.51
C MET A 153 6.82 6.79 1.66
N ALA A 154 6.13 7.00 2.77
CA ALA A 154 6.25 6.19 3.97
C ALA A 154 5.30 4.99 3.95
N GLY A 155 5.72 3.90 3.30
CA GLY A 155 5.05 2.60 3.43
C GLY A 155 5.26 1.97 4.82
N HIS A 156 6.44 2.13 5.41
CA HIS A 156 6.88 1.45 6.64
C HIS A 156 7.71 2.34 7.57
N ALA A 157 7.97 1.86 8.80
CA ALA A 157 8.74 2.51 9.88
C ALA A 157 10.13 3.00 9.40
N PRO A 158 10.43 4.32 9.30
CA PRO A 158 11.78 4.75 9.03
C PRO A 158 12.66 4.32 10.20
N LEU A 159 13.69 3.54 9.89
CA LEU A 159 14.73 3.16 10.81
C LEU A 159 15.89 4.14 10.63
N THR A 160 16.23 4.87 11.67
CA THR A 160 17.42 5.73 11.66
C THR A 160 18.66 4.89 11.94
N LEU A 161 19.84 5.38 11.52
CA LEU A 161 21.12 4.67 11.71
C LEU A 161 21.48 4.44 13.19
N ASP A 162 20.97 5.27 14.11
CA ASP A 162 21.08 5.08 15.56
C ASP A 162 20.05 4.07 16.12
N GLY A 163 19.38 3.32 15.25
CA GLY A 163 18.45 2.25 15.61
C GLY A 163 17.12 2.74 16.17
N ARG A 164 16.85 4.06 16.13
CA ARG A 164 15.56 4.57 16.60
C ARG A 164 14.49 4.22 15.57
N ARG A 165 13.47 3.51 16.05
CA ARG A 165 12.27 3.18 15.31
C ARG A 165 11.10 3.84 16.00
N ARG A 166 10.26 4.55 15.23
CA ARG A 166 8.91 4.84 15.68
C ARG A 166 8.02 3.69 15.23
N ASP A 167 7.22 3.14 16.14
CA ASP A 167 6.22 2.15 15.75
C ASP A 167 5.28 2.78 14.72
N GLY A 168 5.19 2.14 13.55
CA GLY A 168 4.30 2.57 12.47
C GLY A 168 2.84 2.31 12.83
N GLY A 169 1.93 3.00 12.14
CA GLY A 169 0.49 2.72 12.19
C GLY A 169 -0.35 3.61 13.11
N GLY A 170 0.24 4.61 13.77
CA GLY A 170 -0.50 5.66 14.47
C GLY A 170 -1.01 6.77 13.54
N GLU A 171 -2.03 7.52 13.97
CA GLU A 171 -2.45 8.75 13.28
C GLU A 171 -1.27 9.73 13.15
N GLY A 172 -1.15 10.39 11.99
CA GLY A 172 -0.04 11.32 11.69
C GLY A 172 1.32 10.66 11.44
N TYR A 173 1.43 9.34 11.54
CA TYR A 173 2.69 8.63 11.30
C TYR A 173 3.21 8.81 9.87
N GLY A 174 2.34 8.68 8.86
CA GLY A 174 2.71 8.83 7.46
C GLY A 174 3.24 10.24 7.15
N GLU A 175 2.53 11.26 7.63
CA GLU A 175 2.95 12.67 7.48
C GLU A 175 4.30 12.95 8.14
N TRP A 176 4.52 12.41 9.35
CA TRP A 176 5.80 12.52 10.04
C TRP A 176 6.93 11.81 9.27
N ALA A 177 6.67 10.63 8.72
CA ALA A 177 7.67 9.83 8.03
C ALA A 177 8.02 10.43 6.65
N ASP A 178 7.04 10.86 5.86
CA ASP A 178 7.25 11.61 4.60
C ASP A 178 8.02 12.90 4.88
N GLY A 179 7.60 13.67 5.90
CA GLY A 179 8.30 14.88 6.30
C GLY A 179 9.75 14.62 6.70
N ARG A 180 10.05 13.50 7.37
CA ARG A 180 11.42 13.12 7.71
C ARG A 180 12.24 12.77 6.48
N LEU A 181 11.67 12.04 5.52
CA LEU A 181 12.32 11.69 4.26
C LEU A 181 12.63 12.93 3.42
N GLU A 182 11.75 13.94 3.43
CA GLU A 182 11.96 15.20 2.69
C GLU A 182 13.12 16.04 3.25
N HIS A 183 13.36 15.99 4.56
CA HIS A 183 14.44 16.73 5.22
C HIS A 183 15.79 16.01 5.18
N LEU A 184 15.87 14.79 4.64
CA LEU A 184 17.15 14.12 4.43
C LEU A 184 17.98 14.83 3.36
N ASP A 185 19.30 14.75 3.51
CA ASP A 185 20.23 15.18 2.47
C ASP A 185 19.92 14.44 1.15
N PRO A 186 19.96 15.10 -0.02
CA PRO A 186 19.76 14.43 -1.32
C PRO A 186 20.65 13.19 -1.55
N GLU A 187 21.85 13.18 -0.96
CA GLU A 187 22.80 12.06 -1.03
C GLU A 187 22.56 11.00 0.05
N ALA A 188 21.64 11.25 1.00
CA ALA A 188 21.26 10.26 1.99
C ALA A 188 20.64 9.04 1.31
N VAL A 189 21.17 7.86 1.60
CA VAL A 189 20.65 6.61 1.05
C VAL A 189 19.44 6.16 1.86
N VAL A 190 18.31 6.02 1.17
CA VAL A 190 17.09 5.42 1.71
C VAL A 190 17.02 3.99 1.23
N VAL A 191 16.69 3.06 2.11
CA VAL A 191 16.54 1.63 1.79
C VAL A 191 15.20 1.16 2.33
N ASP A 192 14.45 0.46 1.49
CA ASP A 192 13.26 -0.27 1.88
C ASP A 192 13.67 -1.65 2.43
N VAL A 193 13.28 -1.92 3.67
CA VAL A 193 13.65 -3.14 4.39
C VAL A 193 12.40 -3.85 4.88
N LEU A 194 12.23 -5.10 4.46
CA LEU A 194 11.21 -5.99 5.01
C LEU A 194 11.73 -6.62 6.31
N CYS A 195 11.32 -6.08 7.45
CA CYS A 195 11.60 -6.68 8.74
C CYS A 195 10.59 -7.79 9.05
N HIS A 196 11.05 -9.03 9.15
CA HIS A 196 10.27 -10.13 9.73
C HIS A 196 10.45 -10.11 11.26
N ARG A 197 9.38 -10.42 11.99
CA ARG A 197 9.43 -10.70 13.43
C ARG A 197 9.47 -12.20 13.66
#